data_AF-A0A923J5H3-F1
#
_entry.id   AF-A0A923J5H3-F1
#
_cell.length_a   1.000
_cell.length_b   1.000
_cell.length_c   1.000
_cell.angle_alpha   90.00
_cell.angle_beta   90.00
_cell.angle_gamma   90.00
#
_symmetry.space_group_name_H-M   'P 1'
#
loop_
_entity.id
_entity.type
_entity.pdbx_description
1 polymer ?
#
loop_
_entity_poly.entity_id
_entity_poly.type
_entity_poly.pdbx_seq_one_letter_code
_entity_poly.pdbx_strand_id
1 'polypeptide(L)'
;MDRLLTQALAAGCERVAAWADLLDEINVFPVADGDTGRNLKISLAPLGRSNGFADNRCRQLVASATGNSGNIAAAFLTRFLSVNESGQLNRAVSAARGAAWHAVADPKPGTMLTVFDALDRSMVHWPATVSGRAVDNIIETMDAAVRSTVDLLPVLKRAGVVDAGALGMFIFFEGLFRRLVNALPDVVTVTDRFDGLLRVTETIAPADFPGYCVNTVLKPQRPAGLNAGAVGLGDSVVTVWDGDYLRLHLHTKNQQETRAKLETLGEIVNWQVESMAADEPAPCWTAT
;
A
#
# COMPACT_ATOMS: atom_id res chain seq x y z
N MET A 1 -21.46 -7.50 4.89
CA MET A 1 -20.56 -6.65 5.69
C MET A 1 -21.37 -5.64 6.50
N ASP A 2 -21.04 -5.44 7.77
CA ASP A 2 -21.74 -4.50 8.67
C ASP A 2 -21.69 -3.05 8.13
N ARG A 3 -22.79 -2.30 8.28
CA ARG A 3 -22.90 -0.88 7.95
C ARG A 3 -21.86 -0.06 8.71
N LEU A 4 -21.58 -0.41 9.97
CA LEU A 4 -20.58 0.28 10.78
C LEU A 4 -19.17 0.13 10.18
N LEU A 5 -18.79 -1.08 9.78
CA LEU A 5 -17.49 -1.32 9.13
C LEU A 5 -17.39 -0.57 7.80
N THR A 6 -18.47 -0.52 7.02
CA THR A 6 -18.48 0.26 5.77
C THR A 6 -18.22 1.75 6.01
N GLN A 7 -18.82 2.32 7.05
CA GLN A 7 -18.56 3.71 7.46
C GLN A 7 -17.14 3.90 7.98
N ALA A 8 -16.61 2.92 8.71
CA ALA A 8 -15.24 2.95 9.22
C ALA A 8 -14.20 2.90 8.09
N LEU A 9 -14.40 2.04 7.10
CA LEU A 9 -13.57 2.00 5.89
C LEU A 9 -13.59 3.34 5.15
N ALA A 10 -14.77 3.95 5.01
CA ALA A 10 -14.90 5.27 4.38
C ALA A 10 -14.18 6.37 5.16
N ALA A 11 -14.28 6.38 6.49
CA ALA A 11 -13.56 7.32 7.34
C ALA A 11 -12.03 7.20 7.17
N GLY A 12 -11.50 5.98 7.01
CA GLY A 12 -10.09 5.77 6.68
C GLY A 12 -9.71 6.38 5.32
N CYS A 13 -10.52 6.17 4.28
CA CYS A 13 -10.28 6.73 2.95
C CYS A 13 -10.30 8.26 2.93
N GLU A 14 -11.27 8.87 3.61
CA GLU A 14 -11.40 10.33 3.71
C GLU A 14 -10.16 10.94 4.36
N ARG A 15 -9.64 10.31 5.42
CA ARG A 15 -8.40 10.76 6.05
C ARG A 15 -7.19 10.64 5.13
N VAL A 16 -7.00 9.50 4.46
CA VAL A 16 -5.90 9.35 3.49
C VAL A 16 -6.01 10.40 2.38
N ALA A 17 -7.21 10.65 1.86
CA ALA A 17 -7.43 11.66 0.83
C ALA A 17 -7.09 13.08 1.30
N ALA A 18 -7.34 13.41 2.57
CA ALA A 18 -7.03 14.70 3.17
C ALA A 18 -5.53 14.93 3.39
N TRP A 19 -4.75 13.85 3.56
CA TRP A 19 -3.32 13.90 3.82
C TRP A 19 -2.46 13.42 2.64
N ALA A 20 -3.07 13.17 1.47
CA ALA A 20 -2.38 12.63 0.30
C ALA A 20 -1.17 13.49 -0.12
N ASP A 21 -1.34 14.81 -0.18
CA ASP A 21 -0.27 15.71 -0.59
C ASP A 21 0.93 15.66 0.38
N LEU A 22 0.68 15.55 1.69
CA LEU A 22 1.75 15.37 2.69
C LEU A 22 2.48 14.03 2.51
N LEU A 23 1.73 12.95 2.21
CA LEU A 23 2.33 11.64 1.95
C LEU A 23 3.21 11.67 0.70
N ASP A 24 2.81 12.43 -0.32
CA ASP A 24 3.60 12.68 -1.53
C ASP A 24 4.87 13.48 -1.20
N GLU A 25 4.79 14.51 -0.35
CA GLU A 25 5.94 15.33 0.06
C GLU A 25 7.05 14.56 0.79
N ILE A 26 6.70 13.53 1.56
CA ILE A 26 7.67 12.72 2.33
C ILE A 26 8.06 11.41 1.64
N ASN A 27 7.54 11.16 0.43
CA ASN A 27 7.82 9.93 -0.31
C ASN A 27 9.26 9.92 -0.85
N VAL A 28 10.14 9.20 -0.15
CA VAL A 28 11.56 9.04 -0.53
C VAL A 28 11.99 7.57 -0.68
N PHE A 29 11.08 6.61 -0.47
CA PHE A 29 11.36 5.18 -0.57
C PHE A 29 10.18 4.39 -1.18
N PRO A 30 10.44 3.35 -2.00
CA PRO A 30 11.75 3.02 -2.58
C PRO A 30 12.20 4.05 -3.61
N VAL A 31 11.26 4.90 -4.04
CA VAL A 31 11.43 5.90 -5.07
C VAL A 31 10.94 7.25 -4.55
N ALA A 32 11.73 8.30 -4.80
CA ALA A 32 11.35 9.66 -4.48
C ALA A 32 10.58 10.32 -5.65
N ASP A 33 9.47 9.71 -6.08
CA ASP A 33 8.60 10.17 -7.18
C ASP A 33 7.39 11.00 -6.70
N GLY A 34 7.22 11.13 -5.38
CA GLY A 34 6.18 11.98 -4.81
C GLY A 34 4.76 11.50 -5.14
N ASP A 35 4.51 10.19 -5.22
CA ASP A 35 3.21 9.68 -5.64
C ASP A 35 2.49 8.74 -4.66
N THR A 36 3.06 8.47 -3.49
CA THR A 36 2.53 7.52 -2.52
C THR A 36 1.11 7.87 -2.07
N GLY A 37 0.86 9.12 -1.71
CA GLY A 37 -0.45 9.65 -1.32
C GLY A 37 -1.47 9.58 -2.45
N ARG A 38 -1.10 10.01 -3.66
CA ARG A 38 -1.92 9.87 -4.87
C ARG A 38 -2.30 8.41 -5.12
N ASN A 39 -1.33 7.50 -5.09
CA ASN A 39 -1.52 6.08 -5.34
C ASN A 39 -2.42 5.43 -4.29
N LEU A 40 -2.24 5.74 -3.00
CA LEU A 40 -3.14 5.28 -1.94
C LEU A 40 -4.56 5.83 -2.10
N LYS A 41 -4.71 7.13 -2.36
CA LYS A 41 -6.02 7.78 -2.55
C LYS A 41 -6.82 7.12 -3.69
N ILE A 42 -6.18 6.87 -4.82
CA ILE A 42 -6.80 6.20 -5.97
C ILE A 42 -7.16 4.74 -5.62
N SER A 43 -6.20 4.00 -5.09
CA SER A 43 -6.34 2.56 -4.83
C SER A 43 -7.39 2.25 -3.77
N LEU A 44 -7.54 3.12 -2.77
CA LEU A 44 -8.48 2.95 -1.66
C LEU A 44 -9.88 3.51 -1.94
N ALA A 45 -10.07 4.27 -3.01
CA ALA A 45 -11.36 4.88 -3.36
C ALA A 45 -12.57 3.91 -3.36
N PRO A 46 -12.45 2.62 -3.76
CA PRO A 46 -13.55 1.66 -3.68
C PRO A 46 -14.10 1.44 -2.26
N LEU A 47 -13.28 1.64 -1.23
CA LEU A 47 -13.69 1.48 0.17
C LEU A 47 -14.55 2.64 0.66
N GLY A 48 -14.31 3.85 0.14
CA GLY A 48 -15.04 5.07 0.49
C GLY A 48 -16.44 5.17 -0.08
N ARG A 49 -16.80 4.34 -1.06
CA ARG A 49 -18.14 4.37 -1.67
C ARG A 49 -19.12 3.56 -0.81
N SER A 50 -20.17 4.20 -0.33
CA SER A 50 -21.24 3.60 0.49
C SER A 50 -22.38 3.00 -0.33
N ASN A 51 -22.36 3.15 -1.66
CA ASN A 51 -23.52 2.83 -2.52
C ASN A 51 -23.42 1.43 -3.16
N GLY A 52 -24.30 0.52 -2.72
CA GLY A 52 -24.92 -0.57 -3.50
C GLY A 52 -24.08 -1.73 -4.05
N PHE A 53 -22.79 -1.55 -4.34
CA PHE A 53 -21.93 -2.57 -4.96
C PHE A 53 -21.12 -3.36 -3.93
N ALA A 54 -21.77 -3.77 -2.83
CA ALA A 54 -21.10 -4.48 -1.74
C ALA A 54 -20.37 -5.76 -2.21
N ASP A 55 -20.90 -6.43 -3.24
CA ASP A 55 -20.41 -7.71 -3.74
C ASP A 55 -19.10 -7.65 -4.54
N ASN A 56 -18.53 -6.46 -4.79
CA ASN A 56 -17.34 -6.36 -5.65
C ASN A 56 -16.21 -5.47 -5.10
N ARG A 57 -16.19 -5.16 -3.80
CA ARG A 57 -15.15 -4.27 -3.23
C ARG A 57 -13.74 -4.82 -3.38
N CYS A 58 -13.54 -6.12 -3.14
CA CYS A 58 -12.21 -6.75 -3.27
C CYS A 58 -11.67 -6.66 -4.70
N ARG A 59 -12.47 -7.04 -5.72
CA ARG A 59 -12.02 -6.94 -7.11
C ARG A 59 -11.91 -5.47 -7.56
N GLN A 60 -12.73 -4.55 -7.05
CA GLN A 60 -12.54 -3.11 -7.30
C GLN A 60 -11.25 -2.57 -6.69
N LEU A 61 -10.87 -2.99 -5.47
CA LEU A 61 -9.59 -2.65 -4.86
C LEU A 61 -8.43 -3.12 -5.73
N VAL A 62 -8.44 -4.40 -6.10
CA VAL A 62 -7.38 -4.97 -6.94
C VAL A 62 -7.31 -4.27 -8.30
N ALA A 63 -8.45 -3.96 -8.92
CA ALA A 63 -8.51 -3.26 -10.21
C ALA A 63 -8.03 -1.80 -10.13
N SER A 64 -8.31 -1.10 -9.03
CA SER A 64 -7.94 0.30 -8.81
C SER A 64 -6.51 0.47 -8.28
N ALA A 65 -5.89 -0.61 -7.83
CA ALA A 65 -4.54 -0.60 -7.29
C ALA A 65 -3.53 -0.08 -8.32
N THR A 66 -2.77 0.93 -7.92
CA THR A 66 -1.71 1.55 -8.72
C THR A 66 -0.51 1.88 -7.84
N GLY A 67 0.70 1.83 -8.42
CA GLY A 67 1.94 2.01 -7.68
C GLY A 67 2.23 0.90 -6.66
N ASN A 68 3.41 0.96 -6.04
CA ASN A 68 3.76 0.04 -4.96
C ASN A 68 2.82 0.19 -3.76
N SER A 69 2.62 1.42 -3.29
CA SER A 69 1.83 1.70 -2.10
C SER A 69 0.38 1.21 -2.24
N GLY A 70 -0.24 1.48 -3.39
CA GLY A 70 -1.59 1.05 -3.71
C GLY A 70 -1.74 -0.46 -3.84
N ASN A 71 -0.82 -1.13 -4.52
CA ASN A 71 -0.85 -2.59 -4.68
C ASN A 71 -0.64 -3.33 -3.35
N ILE A 72 0.29 -2.88 -2.49
CA ILE A 72 0.51 -3.49 -1.16
C ILE A 72 -0.71 -3.27 -0.25
N ALA A 73 -1.27 -2.05 -0.23
CA ALA A 73 -2.48 -1.75 0.53
C ALA A 73 -3.68 -2.56 0.03
N ALA A 74 -3.84 -2.71 -1.28
CA ALA A 74 -4.90 -3.52 -1.88
C ALA A 74 -4.76 -5.01 -1.55
N ALA A 75 -3.53 -5.55 -1.51
CA ALA A 75 -3.28 -6.93 -1.08
C ALA A 75 -3.72 -7.15 0.38
N PHE A 76 -3.36 -6.23 1.28
CA PHE A 76 -3.81 -6.25 2.66
C PHE A 76 -5.34 -6.20 2.74
N LEU A 77 -5.95 -5.15 2.18
CA LEU A 77 -7.36 -4.85 2.40
C LEU A 77 -8.30 -5.83 1.72
N THR A 78 -7.91 -6.36 0.55
CA THR A 78 -8.63 -7.45 -0.10
C THR A 78 -8.70 -8.67 0.81
N ARG A 79 -7.56 -9.08 1.37
CA ARG A 79 -7.52 -10.24 2.26
C ARG A 79 -8.24 -9.99 3.59
N PHE A 80 -8.11 -8.78 4.15
CA PHE A 80 -8.82 -8.36 5.36
C PHE A 80 -10.34 -8.50 5.17
N LEU A 81 -10.89 -7.95 4.08
CA LEU A 81 -12.32 -7.99 3.81
C LEU A 81 -12.83 -9.42 3.61
N SER A 82 -12.11 -10.25 2.85
CA SER A 82 -12.51 -11.63 2.58
C SER A 82 -12.52 -12.53 3.81
N VAL A 83 -11.68 -12.26 4.82
CA VAL A 83 -11.65 -13.05 6.07
C VAL A 83 -12.62 -12.51 7.11
N ASN A 84 -12.83 -11.18 7.12
CA ASN A 84 -13.68 -10.53 8.12
C ASN A 84 -15.19 -10.79 7.93
N GLU A 85 -15.61 -11.51 6.89
CA GLU A 85 -16.99 -12.01 6.78
C GLU A 85 -17.43 -12.81 8.02
N SER A 86 -16.48 -13.40 8.73
CA SER A 86 -16.68 -14.13 9.99
C SER A 86 -16.82 -13.24 11.25
N GLY A 87 -16.66 -11.92 11.13
CA GLY A 87 -16.70 -10.97 12.25
C GLY A 87 -15.46 -10.98 13.15
N GLN A 88 -14.39 -11.68 12.77
CA GLN A 88 -13.17 -11.84 13.56
C GLN A 88 -12.05 -10.94 13.04
N LEU A 89 -12.07 -9.67 13.47
CA LEU A 89 -11.13 -8.64 13.03
C LEU A 89 -9.66 -9.03 13.24
N ASN A 90 -9.31 -9.64 14.37
CA ASN A 90 -7.94 -10.07 14.66
C ASN A 90 -7.45 -11.13 13.65
N ARG A 91 -8.28 -12.12 13.32
CA ARG A 91 -7.93 -13.13 12.29
C ARG A 91 -7.82 -12.49 10.91
N ALA A 92 -8.70 -11.55 10.59
CA ALA A 92 -8.67 -10.83 9.32
C ALA A 92 -7.38 -10.01 9.17
N VAL A 93 -6.97 -9.29 10.21
CA VAL A 93 -5.70 -8.54 10.26
C VAL A 93 -4.51 -9.48 10.08
N SER A 94 -4.45 -10.59 10.81
CA SER A 94 -3.31 -11.52 10.73
C SER A 94 -3.16 -12.13 9.33
N ALA A 95 -4.28 -12.53 8.71
CA ALA A 95 -4.28 -13.03 7.34
C ALA A 95 -3.89 -11.93 6.33
N ALA A 96 -4.37 -10.70 6.53
CA ALA A 96 -4.09 -9.55 5.68
C ALA A 96 -2.62 -9.12 5.74
N ARG A 97 -2.03 -9.10 6.94
CA ARG A 97 -0.60 -8.90 7.15
C ARG A 97 0.20 -9.91 6.33
N GLY A 98 -0.15 -11.19 6.43
CA GLY A 98 0.46 -12.26 5.64
C GLY A 98 0.38 -11.98 4.13
N ALA A 99 -0.78 -11.58 3.62
CA ALA A 99 -0.95 -11.28 2.19
C ALA A 99 -0.10 -10.09 1.73
N ALA A 100 -0.01 -9.01 2.53
CA ALA A 100 0.81 -7.85 2.20
C ALA A 100 2.30 -8.19 2.14
N TRP A 101 2.80 -8.99 3.10
CA TRP A 101 4.19 -9.46 3.09
C TRP A 101 4.50 -10.34 1.89
N HIS A 102 3.59 -11.24 1.50
CA HIS A 102 3.78 -12.09 0.32
C HIS A 102 3.67 -11.34 -0.99
N ALA A 103 2.95 -10.21 -1.03
CA ALA A 103 2.80 -9.41 -2.25
C ALA A 103 4.11 -8.77 -2.69
N VAL A 104 5.02 -8.46 -1.77
CA VAL A 104 6.30 -7.80 -2.06
C VAL A 104 7.38 -8.84 -2.28
N ALA A 105 8.10 -8.75 -3.41
CA ALA A 105 9.16 -9.73 -3.74
C ALA A 105 10.38 -9.64 -2.81
N ASP A 106 10.76 -8.42 -2.40
CA ASP A 106 11.84 -8.14 -1.45
C ASP A 106 11.33 -7.25 -0.30
N PRO A 107 10.59 -7.83 0.67
CA PRO A 107 9.94 -7.05 1.71
C PRO A 107 10.96 -6.47 2.70
N LYS A 108 10.81 -5.19 3.03
CA LYS A 108 11.70 -4.48 3.96
C LYS A 108 10.96 -4.01 5.23
N PRO A 109 11.51 -4.26 6.43
CA PRO A 109 11.17 -3.47 7.61
C PRO A 109 11.44 -1.99 7.38
N GLY A 110 10.72 -1.11 8.07
CA GLY A 110 10.76 0.34 7.85
C GLY A 110 9.82 0.83 6.76
N THR A 111 8.91 -0.01 6.26
CA THR A 111 7.86 0.32 5.30
C THR A 111 6.47 0.16 5.92
N MET A 112 5.39 0.34 5.15
CA MET A 112 4.02 0.02 5.60
C MET A 112 3.84 -1.40 6.18
N LEU A 113 4.69 -2.36 5.79
CA LEU A 113 4.69 -3.70 6.38
C LEU A 113 4.96 -3.69 7.89
N THR A 114 5.79 -2.75 8.38
CA THR A 114 6.07 -2.56 9.81
C THR A 114 4.82 -2.12 10.58
N VAL A 115 3.98 -1.29 9.96
CA VAL A 115 2.69 -0.89 10.55
C VAL A 115 1.70 -2.05 10.56
N PHE A 116 1.68 -2.89 9.51
CA PHE A 116 0.82 -4.09 9.52
C PHE A 116 1.23 -5.10 10.59
N ASP A 117 2.53 -5.29 10.82
CA ASP A 117 3.01 -6.13 11.92
C ASP A 117 2.63 -5.55 13.29
N ALA A 118 2.70 -4.23 13.44
CA ALA A 118 2.29 -3.55 14.67
C ALA A 118 0.79 -3.68 14.92
N LEU A 119 -0.02 -3.51 13.88
CA LEU A 119 -1.46 -3.72 13.93
C LEU A 119 -1.78 -5.17 14.34
N ASP A 120 -1.18 -6.17 13.71
CA ASP A 120 -1.42 -7.58 14.07
C ASP A 120 -1.07 -7.89 15.54
N ARG A 121 0.08 -7.41 16.02
CA ARG A 121 0.49 -7.57 17.43
C ARG A 121 -0.51 -6.92 18.39
N SER A 122 -1.01 -5.72 18.07
CA SER A 122 -1.98 -5.01 18.91
C SER A 122 -3.35 -5.70 18.98
N MET A 123 -3.66 -6.57 18.02
CA MET A 123 -4.94 -7.29 17.91
C MET A 123 -4.95 -8.66 18.62
N VAL A 124 -3.84 -9.11 19.19
CA VAL A 124 -3.72 -10.42 19.88
C VAL A 124 -4.74 -10.55 21.03
N HIS A 125 -4.98 -9.44 21.75
CA HIS A 125 -5.95 -9.38 22.85
C HIS A 125 -7.24 -8.64 22.46
N TRP A 126 -7.60 -8.65 21.16
CA TRP A 126 -8.79 -7.97 20.68
C TRP A 126 -10.03 -8.44 21.44
N PRO A 127 -10.73 -7.53 22.16
CA PRO A 127 -11.84 -7.91 23.01
C PRO A 127 -13.08 -8.26 22.17
N ALA A 128 -13.97 -9.07 22.72
CA ALA A 128 -15.28 -9.34 22.12
C ALA A 128 -16.13 -8.07 21.96
N THR A 129 -15.93 -7.08 22.83
CA THR A 129 -16.55 -5.76 22.74
C THR A 129 -15.46 -4.69 22.57
N VAL A 130 -15.48 -4.02 21.43
CA VAL A 130 -14.52 -2.97 21.11
C VAL A 130 -14.77 -1.76 22.01
N SER A 131 -13.73 -1.27 22.67
CA SER A 131 -13.78 -0.09 23.54
C SER A 131 -12.78 0.96 23.07
N GLY A 132 -12.98 2.22 23.48
CA GLY A 132 -12.04 3.31 23.18
C GLY A 132 -10.61 2.98 23.59
N ARG A 133 -10.41 2.40 24.78
CA ARG A 133 -9.09 1.99 25.28
C ARG A 133 -8.40 0.95 24.38
N ALA A 134 -9.15 0.00 23.83
CA ALA A 134 -8.59 -0.99 22.91
C ALA A 134 -8.11 -0.32 21.61
N VAL A 135 -8.88 0.65 21.11
CA VAL A 135 -8.51 1.46 19.94
C VAL A 135 -7.30 2.36 20.23
N ASP A 136 -7.23 2.99 21.40
CA ASP A 136 -6.09 3.81 21.80
C ASP A 136 -4.78 3.00 21.78
N ASN A 137 -4.79 1.80 22.37
CA ASN A 137 -3.62 0.92 22.36
C ASN A 137 -3.17 0.52 20.94
N ILE A 138 -4.11 0.28 20.02
CA ILE A 138 -3.79 0.00 18.61
C ILE A 138 -3.12 1.21 17.97
N ILE A 139 -3.72 2.40 18.14
CA ILE A 139 -3.22 3.64 17.56
C ILE A 139 -1.82 3.95 18.12
N GLU A 140 -1.60 3.83 19.43
CA GLU A 140 -0.28 4.02 20.05
C GLU A 140 0.75 3.02 19.52
N THR A 141 0.38 1.75 19.38
CA THR A 141 1.28 0.71 18.85
C THR A 141 1.67 1.00 17.39
N MET A 142 0.72 1.47 16.58
CA MET A 142 0.97 1.82 15.19
C MET A 142 1.73 3.14 15.03
N ASP A 143 1.47 4.14 15.88
CA ASP A 143 2.22 5.40 15.93
C ASP A 143 3.70 5.12 16.16
N ALA A 144 4.02 4.32 17.19
CA ALA A 144 5.39 3.92 17.48
C ALA A 144 6.04 3.18 16.30
N ALA A 145 5.28 2.35 15.59
CA ALA A 145 5.75 1.66 14.39
C ALA A 145 6.09 2.64 13.26
N VAL A 146 5.22 3.62 12.98
CA VAL A 146 5.51 4.68 12.00
C VAL A 146 6.76 5.45 12.40
N ARG A 147 6.89 5.90 13.65
CA ARG A 147 8.09 6.64 14.12
C ARG A 147 9.37 5.85 13.91
N SER A 148 9.34 4.55 14.21
CA SER A 148 10.54 3.70 14.06
C SER A 148 11.03 3.57 12.62
N THR A 149 10.18 3.82 11.62
CA THR A 149 10.57 3.67 10.20
C THR A 149 11.76 4.55 9.82
N VAL A 150 11.87 5.75 10.42
CA VAL A 150 12.98 6.70 10.17
C VAL A 150 14.34 6.06 10.42
N ASP A 151 14.46 5.16 11.40
CA ASP A 151 15.73 4.52 11.76
C ASP A 151 15.96 3.16 11.08
N LEU A 152 14.93 2.57 10.49
CA LEU A 152 14.99 1.22 9.91
C LEU A 152 15.52 1.20 8.49
N LEU A 153 15.37 2.30 7.73
CA LEU A 153 15.88 2.43 6.38
C LEU A 153 16.89 3.60 6.29
N PRO A 154 18.10 3.38 5.75
CA PRO A 154 19.10 4.44 5.64
C PRO A 154 18.63 5.68 4.87
N VAL A 155 17.77 5.49 3.86
CA VAL A 155 17.20 6.61 3.07
C VAL A 155 16.26 7.47 3.91
N LEU A 156 15.38 6.85 4.69
CA LEU A 156 14.47 7.57 5.59
C LEU A 156 15.25 8.32 6.68
N LYS A 157 16.29 7.68 7.23
CA LYS A 157 17.16 8.28 8.23
C LYS A 157 17.87 9.53 7.73
N ARG A 158 18.41 9.49 6.51
CA ARG A 158 19.06 10.65 5.88
C ARG A 158 18.06 11.75 5.58
N ALA A 159 16.89 11.41 5.03
CA ALA A 159 15.84 12.41 4.79
C ALA A 159 15.24 12.97 6.09
N GLY A 160 15.41 12.29 7.23
CA GLY A 160 14.80 12.68 8.49
C GLY A 160 13.28 12.53 8.52
N VAL A 161 12.72 11.66 7.67
CA VAL A 161 11.27 11.45 7.56
C VAL A 161 10.87 10.01 7.85
N VAL A 162 9.62 9.82 8.27
CA VAL A 162 8.99 8.49 8.33
C VAL A 162 8.62 8.00 6.93
N ASP A 163 8.39 6.68 6.80
CA ASP A 163 7.91 6.08 5.55
C ASP A 163 6.50 6.61 5.19
N ALA A 164 6.36 7.12 3.96
CA ALA A 164 5.09 7.62 3.44
C ALA A 164 4.00 6.54 3.44
N GLY A 165 4.33 5.31 3.03
CA GLY A 165 3.39 4.21 3.00
C GLY A 165 2.89 3.84 4.40
N ALA A 166 3.80 3.75 5.37
CA ALA A 166 3.51 3.47 6.77
C ALA A 166 2.60 4.53 7.38
N LEU A 167 2.92 5.80 7.19
CA LEU A 167 2.09 6.90 7.66
C LEU A 167 0.71 6.88 7.00
N GLY A 168 0.63 6.65 5.68
CA GLY A 168 -0.64 6.55 4.97
C GLY A 168 -1.54 5.45 5.51
N MET A 169 -0.99 4.26 5.79
CA MET A 169 -1.75 3.17 6.38
C MET A 169 -2.11 3.42 7.85
N PHE A 170 -1.26 4.11 8.61
CA PHE A 170 -1.60 4.58 9.95
C PHE A 170 -2.83 5.51 9.94
N ILE A 171 -2.81 6.53 9.07
CA ILE A 171 -3.90 7.49 8.90
C ILE A 171 -5.22 6.79 8.54
N PHE A 172 -5.14 5.80 7.64
CA PHE A 172 -6.28 4.97 7.26
C PHE A 172 -6.88 4.22 8.46
N PHE A 173 -6.06 3.45 9.17
CA PHE A 173 -6.53 2.61 10.27
C PHE A 173 -6.99 3.42 11.47
N GLU A 174 -6.35 4.55 11.75
CA GLU A 174 -6.81 5.47 12.79
C GLU A 174 -8.25 5.91 12.52
N GLY A 175 -8.56 6.36 11.29
CA GLY A 175 -9.92 6.74 10.90
C GLY A 175 -10.91 5.59 11.04
N LEU A 176 -10.50 4.40 10.59
CA LEU A 176 -11.29 3.19 10.70
C LEU A 176 -11.62 2.86 12.16
N PHE A 177 -10.62 2.71 13.02
CA PHE A 177 -10.83 2.28 14.39
C PHE A 177 -11.55 3.33 15.24
N ARG A 178 -11.22 4.61 15.07
CA ARG A 178 -11.97 5.71 15.74
C ARG A 178 -13.44 5.67 15.38
N ARG A 179 -13.77 5.41 14.10
CA ARG A 179 -15.16 5.30 13.65
C ARG A 179 -15.86 4.04 14.20
N LEU A 180 -15.16 2.91 14.33
CA LEU A 180 -15.75 1.68 14.90
C LEU A 180 -16.25 1.88 16.35
N VAL A 181 -15.63 2.76 17.13
CA VAL A 181 -16.04 3.07 18.51
C VAL A 181 -16.88 4.34 18.62
N ASN A 182 -17.29 4.95 17.49
CA ASN A 182 -17.94 6.27 17.43
C ASN A 182 -17.20 7.35 18.26
N ALA A 183 -15.87 7.26 18.31
CA ALA A 183 -15.05 8.30 18.94
C ALA A 183 -15.07 9.55 18.06
N LEU A 184 -15.05 10.72 18.69
CA LEU A 184 -14.76 11.97 18.00
C LEU A 184 -13.33 11.91 17.43
N PRO A 185 -13.04 12.66 16.34
CA PRO A 185 -11.67 12.79 15.85
C PRO A 185 -10.75 13.25 16.97
N ASP A 186 -9.54 12.71 17.03
CA ASP A 186 -8.52 13.23 17.94
C ASP A 186 -8.30 14.72 17.69
N VAL A 187 -8.07 15.48 18.77
CA VAL A 187 -7.70 16.89 18.69
C VAL A 187 -6.29 17.05 18.08
N VAL A 188 -5.48 15.99 18.12
CA VAL A 188 -4.11 15.96 17.61
C VAL A 188 -4.12 15.72 16.10
N THR A 189 -3.56 16.65 15.33
CA THR A 189 -3.41 16.51 13.88
C THR A 189 -2.27 15.55 13.52
N VAL A 190 -2.23 15.07 12.27
CA VAL A 190 -1.11 14.23 11.79
C VAL A 190 0.22 14.99 11.90
N THR A 191 0.21 16.30 11.58
CA THR A 191 1.37 17.19 11.67
C THR A 191 1.86 17.36 13.10
N ASP A 192 0.96 17.52 14.07
CA ASP A 192 1.36 17.64 15.48
C ASP A 192 1.88 16.29 16.02
N ARG A 193 1.25 15.19 15.59
CA ARG A 193 1.62 13.85 16.05
C ARG A 193 3.03 13.49 15.59
N PHE A 194 3.35 13.66 14.31
CA PHE A 194 4.66 13.31 13.76
C PHE A 194 5.57 14.53 13.57
N ASP A 195 5.47 15.52 14.44
CA ASP A 195 6.29 16.73 14.38
C ASP A 195 7.78 16.40 14.26
N GLY A 196 8.47 17.17 13.42
CA GLY A 196 9.89 16.97 13.09
C GLY A 196 10.22 15.76 12.21
N LEU A 197 9.25 14.91 11.85
CA LEU A 197 9.46 13.69 11.03
C LEU A 197 8.74 13.72 9.67
N LEU A 198 8.16 14.87 9.32
CA LEU A 198 7.34 15.04 8.11
C LEU A 198 7.94 16.03 7.11
N ARG A 199 9.21 16.39 7.30
CA ARG A 199 9.90 17.32 6.43
C ARG A 199 11.25 16.76 6.05
N VAL A 200 11.48 16.65 4.75
CA VAL A 200 12.77 16.21 4.21
C VAL A 200 13.84 17.23 4.60
N THR A 201 14.82 16.79 5.40
CA THR A 201 15.91 17.62 5.92
C THR A 201 17.13 17.62 5.00
N GLU A 202 17.37 16.51 4.30
CA GLU A 202 18.41 16.35 3.29
C GLU A 202 17.76 15.98 1.96
N THR A 203 17.99 16.77 0.91
CA THR A 203 17.48 16.47 -0.42
C THR A 203 18.10 15.17 -0.89
N ILE A 204 17.28 14.12 -0.93
CA ILE A 204 17.68 12.86 -1.52
C ILE A 204 17.54 13.04 -3.02
N ALA A 205 18.68 13.03 -3.72
CA ALA A 205 18.67 12.96 -5.17
C ALA A 205 17.78 11.77 -5.57
N PRO A 206 16.91 11.91 -6.58
CA PRO A 206 16.23 10.76 -7.15
C PRO A 206 17.31 9.71 -7.40
N ALA A 207 17.17 8.52 -6.80
CA ALA A 207 18.11 7.43 -7.06
C ALA A 207 18.30 7.28 -8.57
N ASP A 208 19.46 6.85 -9.07
CA ASP A 208 19.67 6.60 -10.51
C ASP A 208 18.56 5.67 -11.04
N PHE A 209 17.51 6.28 -11.61
CA PHE A 209 16.20 5.62 -11.64
C PHE A 209 16.17 4.55 -12.72
N PRO A 210 15.59 3.38 -12.44
CA PRO A 210 15.34 2.38 -13.46
C PRO A 210 14.23 2.81 -14.42
N GLY A 211 14.60 3.58 -15.47
CA GLY A 211 13.90 3.83 -16.74
C GLY A 211 12.37 3.90 -16.76
N TYR A 212 11.71 2.76 -16.49
CA TYR A 212 10.30 2.50 -16.75
C TYR A 212 9.56 1.94 -15.54
N CYS A 213 8.36 2.46 -15.28
CA CYS A 213 7.35 1.86 -14.42
C CYS A 213 6.47 0.94 -15.25
N VAL A 214 6.35 -0.33 -14.86
CA VAL A 214 5.61 -1.35 -15.58
C VAL A 214 4.44 -1.84 -14.74
N ASN A 215 3.23 -1.69 -15.27
CA ASN A 215 2.01 -2.29 -14.75
C ASN A 215 1.55 -3.38 -15.74
N THR A 216 1.52 -4.63 -15.30
CA THR A 216 1.23 -5.76 -16.19
C THR A 216 0.31 -6.78 -15.53
N VAL A 217 -0.42 -7.53 -16.36
CA VAL A 217 -1.22 -8.68 -15.92
C VAL A 217 -0.71 -9.91 -16.62
N LEU A 218 -0.32 -10.92 -15.83
CA LEU A 218 0.21 -12.19 -16.30
C LEU A 218 -0.79 -13.30 -15.98
N LYS A 219 -1.04 -14.19 -16.94
CA LYS A 219 -1.64 -15.49 -16.69
C LYS A 219 -0.51 -16.52 -16.58
N PRO A 220 -0.08 -16.88 -15.36
CA PRO A 220 1.09 -17.71 -15.17
C PRO A 220 0.86 -19.14 -15.66
N GLN A 221 1.90 -19.75 -16.23
CA GLN A 221 1.87 -21.17 -16.60
C GLN A 221 1.87 -22.07 -15.36
N ARG A 222 2.55 -21.63 -14.29
CA ARG A 222 2.65 -22.32 -12.99
C ARG A 222 2.50 -21.31 -11.86
N PRO A 223 1.37 -21.28 -11.14
CA PRO A 223 1.13 -20.28 -10.10
C PRO A 223 2.03 -20.43 -8.86
N ALA A 224 2.46 -21.65 -8.55
CA ALA A 224 3.21 -21.94 -7.33
C ALA A 224 4.61 -21.30 -7.36
N GLY A 225 4.93 -20.51 -6.34
CA GLY A 225 6.26 -19.91 -6.15
C GLY A 225 6.54 -18.66 -6.99
N LEU A 226 5.55 -18.13 -7.73
CA LEU A 226 5.79 -17.02 -8.65
C LEU A 226 6.28 -15.74 -7.95
N ASN A 227 5.84 -15.47 -6.72
CA ASN A 227 6.29 -14.29 -5.96
C ASN A 227 7.78 -14.36 -5.60
N ALA A 228 8.30 -15.57 -5.32
CA ALA A 228 9.74 -15.77 -5.13
C ALA A 228 10.51 -15.72 -6.46
N GLY A 229 9.88 -16.18 -7.56
CA GLY A 229 10.43 -16.05 -8.92
C GLY A 229 10.36 -14.62 -9.50
N ALA A 230 9.61 -13.72 -8.86
CA ALA A 230 9.52 -12.31 -9.24
C ALA A 230 10.75 -11.51 -8.78
N VAL A 231 11.56 -12.08 -7.87
CA VAL A 231 12.86 -11.53 -7.48
C VAL A 231 13.77 -11.51 -8.71
N GLY A 232 14.21 -10.30 -9.11
CA GLY A 232 15.07 -10.10 -10.28
C GLY A 232 14.35 -9.79 -11.59
N LEU A 233 13.02 -9.65 -11.59
CA LEU A 233 12.28 -9.09 -12.74
C LEU A 233 12.49 -7.58 -12.92
N GLY A 234 12.83 -6.91 -11.82
CA GLY A 234 13.06 -5.48 -11.73
C GLY A 234 13.29 -5.08 -10.27
N ASP A 235 13.28 -3.77 -10.02
CA ASP A 235 13.33 -3.19 -8.70
C ASP A 235 11.91 -2.96 -8.17
N SER A 236 11.73 -3.04 -6.84
CA SER A 236 10.47 -2.76 -6.14
C SER A 236 9.26 -3.52 -6.73
N VAL A 237 9.38 -4.84 -6.87
CA VAL A 237 8.33 -5.67 -7.45
C VAL A 237 7.23 -5.98 -6.43
N VAL A 238 5.99 -5.64 -6.79
CA VAL A 238 4.77 -5.98 -6.04
C VAL A 238 3.83 -6.80 -6.92
N THR A 239 3.23 -7.83 -6.32
CA THR A 239 2.40 -8.83 -6.98
C THR A 239 1.08 -9.04 -6.24
N VAL A 240 -0.04 -9.03 -6.97
CA VAL A 240 -1.38 -9.21 -6.41
C VAL A 240 -2.17 -10.19 -7.28
N TRP A 241 -2.77 -11.20 -6.66
CA TRP A 241 -3.58 -12.21 -7.34
C TRP A 241 -5.03 -11.74 -7.54
N ASP A 242 -5.54 -11.93 -8.75
CA ASP A 242 -6.96 -11.79 -9.12
C ASP A 242 -7.43 -13.06 -9.82
N GLY A 243 -7.96 -14.01 -9.04
CA GLY A 243 -8.26 -15.35 -9.55
C GLY A 243 -7.00 -16.05 -10.05
N ASP A 244 -7.02 -16.47 -11.32
CA ASP A 244 -5.89 -17.15 -11.97
C ASP A 244 -4.87 -16.17 -12.59
N TYR A 245 -5.06 -14.86 -12.43
CA TYR A 245 -4.17 -13.83 -12.98
C TYR A 245 -3.32 -13.20 -11.87
N LEU A 246 -2.07 -12.90 -12.22
CA LEU A 246 -1.16 -12.13 -11.38
C LEU A 246 -1.02 -10.72 -11.95
N ARG A 247 -1.42 -9.71 -11.17
CA ARG A 247 -1.06 -8.31 -11.45
C ARG A 247 0.33 -8.05 -10.88
N LEU A 248 1.18 -7.40 -11.66
CA LEU A 248 2.52 -7.01 -11.25
C LEU A 248 2.70 -5.51 -11.45
N HIS A 249 3.34 -4.89 -10.47
CA HIS A 249 3.91 -3.56 -10.56
C HIS A 249 5.41 -3.68 -10.27
N LEU A 250 6.25 -3.12 -11.14
CA LEU A 250 7.70 -3.15 -10.98
C LEU A 250 8.35 -1.96 -11.68
N HIS A 251 9.57 -1.64 -11.27
CA HIS A 251 10.41 -0.66 -11.94
C HIS A 251 11.59 -1.34 -12.64
N THR A 252 11.95 -0.92 -13.85
CA THR A 252 13.03 -1.56 -14.63
C THR A 252 13.75 -0.59 -15.57
N LYS A 253 15.07 -0.77 -15.72
CA LYS A 253 15.88 -0.05 -16.72
C LYS A 253 15.61 -0.53 -18.14
N ASN A 254 15.18 -1.79 -18.30
CA ASN A 254 15.03 -2.43 -19.60
C ASN A 254 13.68 -3.13 -19.69
N GLN A 255 12.67 -2.40 -20.15
CA GLN A 255 11.32 -2.93 -20.31
C GLN A 255 11.25 -4.13 -21.25
N GLN A 256 12.13 -4.22 -22.25
CA GLN A 256 12.15 -5.32 -23.22
C GLN A 256 12.66 -6.61 -22.58
N GLU A 257 13.76 -6.52 -21.82
CA GLU A 257 14.30 -7.67 -21.09
C GLU A 257 13.32 -8.15 -20.01
N THR A 258 12.72 -7.22 -19.25
CA THR A 258 11.71 -7.58 -18.25
C THR A 258 10.49 -8.25 -18.89
N ARG A 259 10.01 -7.74 -20.03
CA ARG A 259 8.92 -8.37 -20.79
C ARG A 259 9.27 -9.79 -21.23
N ALA A 260 10.45 -9.98 -21.83
CA ALA A 260 10.91 -11.28 -22.27
C ALA A 260 10.99 -12.30 -21.10
N LYS A 261 11.48 -11.88 -19.93
CA LYS A 261 11.47 -12.71 -18.71
C LYS A 261 10.05 -13.09 -18.29
N LEU A 262 9.12 -12.14 -18.29
CA LEU A 262 7.72 -12.40 -17.93
C LEU A 262 7.02 -13.37 -18.90
N GLU A 263 7.30 -13.28 -20.20
CA GLU A 263 6.79 -14.20 -21.21
C GLU A 263 7.25 -15.66 -20.97
N THR A 264 8.39 -15.86 -20.29
CA THR A 264 8.81 -17.22 -19.86
C THR A 264 7.98 -17.76 -18.69
N LEU A 265 7.36 -16.89 -17.89
CA LEU A 265 6.59 -17.24 -16.70
C LEU A 265 5.10 -17.45 -16.99
N GLY A 266 4.59 -16.84 -18.07
CA GLY A 266 3.16 -16.80 -18.36
C GLY A 266 2.81 -16.05 -19.64
N GLU A 267 1.52 -16.05 -19.95
CA GLU A 267 0.93 -15.22 -21.00
C GLU A 267 0.70 -13.80 -20.45
N ILE A 268 1.28 -12.78 -21.09
CA ILE A 268 1.03 -11.38 -20.75
C ILE A 268 -0.33 -10.97 -21.34
N VAL A 269 -1.29 -10.70 -20.46
CA VAL A 269 -2.66 -10.30 -20.82
C VAL A 269 -2.76 -8.79 -21.06
N ASN A 270 -2.00 -8.01 -20.30
CA ASN A 270 -1.95 -6.56 -20.42
C ASN A 270 -0.54 -6.07 -20.10
N TRP A 271 -0.08 -5.05 -20.81
CA TRP A 271 1.24 -4.44 -20.65
C TRP A 271 1.12 -2.92 -20.73
N GLN A 272 1.35 -2.24 -19.60
CA GLN A 272 1.36 -0.77 -19.51
C GLN A 272 2.72 -0.33 -18.99
N VAL A 273 3.30 0.66 -19.66
CA VAL A 273 4.63 1.17 -19.35
C VAL A 273 4.60 2.68 -19.35
N GLU A 274 5.15 3.28 -18.30
CA GLU A 274 5.32 4.72 -18.16
C GLU A 274 6.81 5.02 -18.00
N SER A 275 7.30 6.03 -18.72
CA SER A 275 8.66 6.52 -18.52
C SER A 275 8.72 7.27 -17.20
N MET A 276 9.75 6.99 -16.41
CA MET A 276 10.03 7.73 -15.16
C MET A 276 11.11 8.81 -15.37
N ALA A 277 11.57 9.00 -16.61
CA ALA A 277 12.44 10.12 -16.95
C ALA A 277 11.61 11.41 -17.01
N ALA A 278 12.14 12.49 -16.43
CA ALA A 278 11.43 13.77 -16.34
C ALA A 278 11.18 14.46 -17.70
N ASP A 279 11.70 13.95 -18.82
CA ASP A 279 11.47 14.51 -20.16
C ASP A 279 11.73 13.44 -21.24
N GLU A 280 10.69 12.75 -21.70
CA GLU A 280 10.67 12.23 -23.08
C GLU A 280 9.32 12.56 -23.73
N PRO A 281 9.29 13.19 -24.92
CA PRO A 281 8.05 13.40 -25.64
C PRO A 281 7.45 12.05 -26.04
N ALA A 282 6.13 11.95 -25.94
CA ALA A 282 5.38 10.74 -26.28
C ALA A 282 5.84 10.16 -27.63
N PRO A 283 6.10 8.85 -27.74
CA PRO A 283 6.50 8.25 -28.99
C PRO A 283 5.41 8.48 -30.04
N CYS A 284 5.76 9.23 -31.08
CA CYS A 284 4.94 9.40 -32.27
C CYS A 284 4.88 8.04 -32.98
N TRP A 285 3.77 7.32 -32.81
CA TRP A 285 3.51 6.13 -33.60
C TRP A 285 3.20 6.56 -35.04
N THR A 286 4.21 6.62 -35.90
CA THR A 286 4.00 6.63 -37.34
C THR A 286 3.56 5.22 -37.74
N ALA A 287 2.27 5.09 -38.08
CA ALA A 287 1.76 3.91 -38.75
C ALA A 287 2.40 3.78 -40.13
N THR A 288 3.01 2.63 -40.40
CA THR A 288 3.27 2.13 -41.76
C THR A 288 2.67 0.74 -41.87
#